data_AF-A0A0F9YM08-F1
#
_entry.id   AF-A0A0F9YM08-F1
#
_cell.length_a   1.000
_cell.length_b   1.000
_cell.length_c   1.000
_cell.angle_alpha   90.00
_cell.angle_beta   90.00
_cell.angle_gamma   90.00
#
_symmetry.space_group_name_H-M   'P 1'
#
loop_
_entity.id
_entity.type
_entity.pdbx_description
1 polymer ?
#
loop_
_entity_poly.entity_id
_entity_poly.type
_entity_poly.pdbx_seq_one_letter_code
_entity_poly.pdbx_strand_id
1 'polypeptide(L)'
;MKLVVDSYEIPGIIISKQIFKCSNITELKDINDITEIKDTVYCVHEESCDLRKIKYYFNEIVEIKNNLVYYNKRKKVIKYYNIILNDEGYIFKEIKQQIGNKVFINKNEYLPHLKVQENEVVIFPNEDEEEEEI
;
A
#
# COMPACT_ATOMS: atom_id res chain seq x y z
N MET A 1 -4.98 -5.92 10.51
CA MET A 1 -4.02 -4.79 10.39
C MET A 1 -4.53 -3.91 9.30
N LYS A 2 -4.57 -2.61 9.56
CA LYS A 2 -5.35 -1.65 8.79
C LYS A 2 -4.73 -1.44 7.42
N LEU A 3 -5.58 -1.19 6.42
CA LEU A 3 -5.24 -1.11 5.01
C LEU A 3 -5.70 0.24 4.46
N VAL A 4 -4.83 0.90 3.70
CA VAL A 4 -5.13 2.08 2.90
C VAL A 4 -5.08 1.68 1.44
N VAL A 5 -6.12 2.03 0.68
CA VAL A 5 -6.19 1.91 -0.77
C VAL A 5 -6.03 3.31 -1.34
N ASP A 6 -4.90 3.56 -1.97
CA ASP A 6 -4.56 4.81 -2.64
C ASP A 6 -4.64 4.58 -4.15
N SER A 7 -5.67 5.14 -4.76
CA SER A 7 -6.06 4.84 -6.13
C SER A 7 -6.51 6.10 -6.86
N TYR A 8 -6.16 6.22 -8.13
CA TYR A 8 -6.36 7.43 -8.93
C TYR A 8 -7.41 7.22 -10.01
N GLU A 9 -7.24 6.24 -10.90
CA GLU A 9 -8.18 6.00 -11.99
C GLU A 9 -9.33 5.08 -11.55
N ILE A 10 -9.04 4.14 -10.64
CA ILE A 10 -10.02 3.16 -10.20
C ILE A 10 -10.53 3.53 -8.81
N PRO A 11 -11.85 3.54 -8.57
CA PRO A 11 -12.38 3.74 -7.22
C PRO A 11 -11.85 2.70 -6.23
N GLY A 12 -11.22 3.15 -5.14
CA GLY A 12 -10.62 2.27 -4.13
C GLY A 12 -11.59 1.28 -3.47
N ILE A 13 -12.89 1.59 -3.46
CA ILE A 13 -13.94 0.63 -3.05
C ILE A 13 -13.93 -0.63 -3.92
N ILE A 14 -13.78 -0.49 -5.25
CA ILE A 14 -13.81 -1.63 -6.19
C ILE A 14 -12.62 -2.55 -5.89
N ILE A 15 -11.44 -1.96 -5.75
CA ILE A 15 -10.20 -2.66 -5.38
C ILE A 15 -10.39 -3.41 -4.05
N SER A 16 -10.92 -2.73 -3.04
CA SER A 16 -11.13 -3.27 -1.70
C SER A 16 -12.08 -4.46 -1.66
N LYS A 17 -13.20 -4.36 -2.40
CA LYS A 17 -14.19 -5.44 -2.49
C LYS A 17 -13.65 -6.65 -3.24
N GLN A 18 -12.91 -6.46 -4.33
CA GLN A 18 -12.45 -7.58 -5.15
C GLN A 18 -11.22 -8.28 -4.58
N ILE A 19 -10.19 -7.54 -4.17
CA ILE A 19 -8.92 -8.13 -3.72
C ILE A 19 -9.01 -8.63 -2.29
N PHE A 20 -9.59 -7.84 -1.40
CA PHE A 20 -9.59 -8.12 0.04
C PHE A 20 -10.92 -8.70 0.54
N LYS A 21 -11.95 -8.72 -0.30
CA LYS A 21 -13.31 -9.19 0.06
C LYS A 21 -13.85 -8.51 1.31
N CYS A 22 -13.45 -7.25 1.52
CA CYS A 22 -13.84 -6.50 2.70
C CYS A 22 -15.26 -5.93 2.54
N SER A 23 -16.07 -6.09 3.58
CA SER A 23 -17.41 -5.49 3.69
C SER A 23 -17.38 -4.13 4.41
N ASN A 24 -16.43 -3.93 5.33
CA ASN A 24 -16.27 -2.68 6.06
C ASN A 24 -15.21 -1.80 5.38
N ILE A 25 -15.68 -0.79 4.66
CA ILE A 25 -14.86 0.13 3.86
C ILE A 25 -15.24 1.55 4.25
N THR A 26 -14.25 2.42 4.42
CA THR A 26 -14.41 3.83 4.74
C THR A 26 -13.72 4.65 3.67
N GLU A 27 -14.47 5.41 2.89
CA GLU A 27 -13.90 6.42 2.00
C GLU A 27 -13.43 7.61 2.82
N LEU A 28 -12.20 8.04 2.56
CA LEU A 28 -11.59 9.22 3.13
C LEU A 28 -11.56 10.32 2.08
N LYS A 29 -12.04 11.50 2.48
CA LYS A 29 -11.89 12.73 1.69
C LYS A 29 -10.80 13.61 2.29
N ASP A 30 -10.66 13.59 3.62
CA ASP A 30 -9.57 14.22 4.35
C ASP A 30 -8.98 13.23 5.38
N ILE A 31 -7.68 13.38 5.69
CA ILE A 31 -6.97 12.60 6.71
C ILE A 31 -7.52 12.93 8.10
N ASN A 32 -8.00 14.16 8.26
CA ASN A 32 -8.60 14.64 9.49
C ASN A 32 -9.92 13.93 9.82
N ASP A 33 -10.53 13.24 8.85
CA ASP A 33 -11.70 12.40 9.07
C ASP A 33 -11.36 11.17 9.94
N ILE A 34 -10.08 10.81 10.05
CA ILE A 34 -9.59 9.76 10.94
C ILE A 34 -9.40 10.33 12.35
N THR A 35 -10.52 10.48 13.06
CA THR A 35 -10.51 10.83 14.50
C THR A 35 -10.09 9.65 15.37
N GLU A 36 -10.46 8.44 14.97
CA GLU A 36 -10.08 7.19 15.61
C GLU A 36 -9.80 6.12 14.55
N ILE A 37 -8.77 5.32 14.80
CA ILE A 37 -8.36 4.31 13.84
C ILE A 37 -9.18 3.02 14.02
N LYS A 38 -10.16 2.81 13.14
CA LYS A 38 -11.12 1.69 13.14
C LYS A 38 -10.58 0.46 12.41
N ASP A 39 -11.22 -0.69 12.62
CA ASP A 39 -10.97 -1.93 11.86
C ASP A 39 -11.76 -1.91 10.53
N THR A 40 -11.28 -1.07 9.61
CA THR A 40 -11.87 -0.83 8.29
C THR A 40 -10.78 -0.71 7.24
N VAL A 41 -11.14 -0.90 5.97
CA VAL A 41 -10.28 -0.52 4.85
C VAL A 41 -10.54 0.93 4.51
N TYR A 42 -9.50 1.74 4.58
CA TYR A 42 -9.56 3.15 4.22
C TYR A 42 -9.29 3.30 2.73
N CYS A 43 -10.22 3.88 1.99
CA CYS A 43 -10.06 4.14 0.56
C CYS A 43 -9.91 5.62 0.32
N VAL A 44 -8.92 6.00 -0.47
CA VAL A 44 -8.69 7.36 -0.93
C VAL A 44 -8.74 7.32 -2.44
N HIS A 45 -9.55 8.19 -3.02
CA HIS A 45 -9.73 8.32 -4.44
C HIS A 45 -9.43 9.74 -4.88
N GLU A 46 -8.62 9.87 -5.94
CA GLU A 46 -8.00 11.12 -6.39
C GLU A 46 -7.09 11.72 -5.29
N GLU A 47 -6.13 12.59 -5.63
CA GLU A 47 -5.18 13.23 -4.68
C GLU A 47 -5.86 14.21 -3.68
N SER A 48 -7.03 13.87 -3.17
CA SER A 48 -7.84 14.65 -2.23
C SER A 48 -7.16 14.85 -0.87
N CYS A 49 -6.13 14.06 -0.55
CA CYS A 49 -5.61 13.98 0.80
C CYS A 49 -4.11 13.60 0.90
N ASP A 50 -3.36 14.28 1.78
CA ASP A 50 -1.98 13.90 2.11
C ASP A 50 -1.94 12.71 3.07
N LEU A 51 -1.67 11.53 2.51
CA LEU A 51 -1.63 10.27 3.25
C LEU A 51 -0.27 9.94 3.86
N ARG A 52 0.76 10.80 3.74
CA ARG A 52 2.13 10.48 4.19
C ARG A 52 2.18 9.96 5.63
N LYS A 53 1.40 10.56 6.52
CA LYS A 53 1.35 10.19 7.95
C LYS A 53 0.78 8.79 8.17
N ILE A 54 -0.27 8.40 7.44
CA ILE A 54 -0.91 7.09 7.64
C ILE A 54 -0.25 5.99 6.84
N LYS A 55 0.32 6.30 5.66
CA LYS A 55 1.01 5.32 4.84
C LYS A 55 2.06 4.58 5.65
N TYR A 56 2.78 5.25 6.55
CA TYR A 56 3.78 4.62 7.42
C TYR A 56 3.23 3.45 8.25
N TYR A 57 2.06 3.61 8.88
CA TYR A 57 1.51 2.65 9.85
C TYR A 57 0.59 1.58 9.26
N PHE A 58 0.16 1.73 8.01
CA PHE A 58 -0.87 0.89 7.40
C PHE A 58 -0.28 0.03 6.30
N ASN A 59 -0.90 -1.13 6.05
CA ASN A 59 -0.70 -1.78 4.76
C ASN A 59 -1.23 -0.86 3.67
N GLU A 60 -0.65 -0.91 2.49
CA GLU A 60 -1.06 -0.04 1.39
C GLU A 60 -1.28 -0.86 0.13
N ILE A 61 -2.26 -0.45 -0.66
CA ILE A 61 -2.35 -0.80 -2.07
C ILE A 61 -2.31 0.50 -2.86
N VAL A 62 -1.41 0.56 -3.83
CA VAL A 62 -1.15 1.75 -4.63
C VAL A 62 -1.38 1.40 -6.09
N GLU A 63 -2.13 2.25 -6.78
CA GLU A 63 -2.28 2.19 -8.22
C GLU A 63 -1.08 2.83 -8.93
N ILE A 64 -0.46 2.08 -9.85
CA ILE A 64 0.70 2.52 -10.63
C ILE A 64 0.47 2.13 -12.09
N LYS A 65 0.06 3.10 -12.91
CA LYS A 65 -0.34 2.87 -14.32
C LYS A 65 -1.39 1.74 -14.36
N ASN A 66 -1.19 0.72 -15.19
CA ASN A 66 -2.11 -0.41 -15.33
C ASN A 66 -1.90 -1.54 -14.30
N ASN A 67 -1.29 -1.25 -13.15
CA ASN A 67 -1.02 -2.23 -12.11
C ASN A 67 -1.44 -1.72 -10.73
N LEU A 68 -1.75 -2.66 -9.85
CA LEU A 68 -1.82 -2.41 -8.41
C LEU A 68 -0.66 -3.09 -7.70
N VAL A 69 -0.06 -2.37 -6.76
CA VAL A 69 0.98 -2.90 -5.87
C VAL A 69 0.44 -2.93 -4.46
N TYR A 70 0.35 -4.11 -3.89
CA TYR A 70 -0.03 -4.30 -2.49
C TYR A 70 1.23 -4.53 -1.65
N TYR A 71 1.39 -3.72 -0.61
CA TYR A 71 2.45 -3.87 0.38
C TYR A 71 1.87 -4.27 1.73
N ASN A 72 2.21 -5.49 2.16
CA ASN A 72 1.93 -5.99 3.49
C ASN A 72 3.15 -5.77 4.38
N LYS A 73 3.12 -4.69 5.18
CA LYS A 73 4.22 -4.29 6.07
C LYS A 73 4.51 -5.33 7.14
N ARG A 74 3.46 -5.88 7.77
CA ARG A 74 3.60 -6.88 8.84
C ARG A 74 4.27 -8.15 8.37
N LYS A 75 3.92 -8.62 7.17
CA LYS A 75 4.48 -9.85 6.60
C LYS A 75 5.72 -9.60 5.75
N LYS A 76 6.13 -8.35 5.55
CA LYS A 76 7.18 -7.94 4.60
C LYS A 76 6.96 -8.53 3.19
N VAL A 77 5.69 -8.62 2.75
CA VAL A 77 5.29 -9.18 1.44
C VAL A 77 4.84 -8.07 0.50
N ILE A 78 5.30 -8.13 -0.75
CA ILE A 78 4.80 -7.30 -1.85
C ILE A 78 4.07 -8.21 -2.83
N LYS A 79 2.87 -7.82 -3.26
CA LYS A 79 2.12 -8.47 -4.33
C LYS A 79 1.83 -7.48 -5.43
N TYR A 80 1.81 -7.99 -6.66
CA TYR A 80 1.50 -7.21 -7.85
C TYR A 80 0.24 -7.76 -8.50
N TYR A 81 -0.60 -6.88 -9.02
CA TYR A 81 -1.82 -7.25 -9.72
C TYR A 81 -1.87 -6.48 -11.04
N ASN A 82 -2.15 -7.19 -12.13
CA ASN A 82 -2.51 -6.54 -13.40
C ASN A 82 -3.96 -6.07 -13.31
N ILE A 83 -4.21 -4.85 -13.78
CA ILE A 83 -5.55 -4.30 -14.00
C ILE A 83 -6.01 -4.74 -15.39
N ILE A 84 -7.12 -5.44 -15.46
CA ILE A 84 -7.75 -5.87 -16.72
C ILE A 84 -9.16 -5.27 -16.75
N LEU A 85 -9.48 -4.50 -17.77
CA LEU A 85 -10.83 -4.01 -18.02
C LEU A 85 -11.56 -5.03 -18.92
N ASN A 86 -12.72 -5.50 -18.49
CA ASN A 86 -13.62 -6.34 -19.29
C ASN A 86 -15.04 -5.75 -19.31
N ASP A 87 -15.96 -6.42 -20.01
CA ASP A 87 -17.35 -5.97 -20.15
C ASP A 87 -18.13 -5.92 -18.82
N GLU A 88 -17.61 -6.57 -17.77
CA GLU A 88 -18.19 -6.61 -16.43
C GLU A 88 -17.54 -5.59 -15.45
N GLY A 89 -16.48 -4.90 -15.89
CA GLY A 89 -15.75 -3.89 -15.12
C GLY A 89 -14.25 -4.20 -14.96
N TYR A 90 -13.69 -3.82 -13.82
CA TYR A 90 -12.28 -4.06 -13.52
C TYR A 90 -12.08 -5.47 -12.94
N ILE A 91 -11.03 -6.16 -13.39
CA ILE A 91 -10.54 -7.43 -12.85
C ILE A 91 -9.09 -7.24 -12.43
N PHE A 92 -8.76 -7.65 -11.20
CA PHE A 92 -7.39 -7.63 -10.67
C PHE A 92 -6.80 -9.03 -10.62
N LYS A 93 -5.78 -9.30 -11.43
CA LYS A 93 -5.13 -10.61 -11.50
C LYS A 93 -3.75 -10.57 -10.84
N GLU A 94 -3.58 -11.34 -9.74
CA GLU A 94 -2.29 -11.44 -9.04
C GLU A 94 -1.21 -12.02 -9.97
N ILE A 95 -0.10 -11.28 -10.10
CA ILE A 95 1.09 -11.71 -10.79
C ILE A 95 1.86 -12.61 -9.83
N LYS A 96 1.68 -13.92 -9.99
CA LYS A 96 2.50 -14.91 -9.29
C LYS A 96 3.88 -14.94 -9.96
N GLN A 97 4.85 -14.18 -9.44
CA GLN A 97 6.24 -14.39 -9.83
C GLN A 97 6.62 -15.84 -9.50
N GLN A 98 6.88 -16.65 -10.52
CA GLN A 98 7.57 -17.91 -10.33
C GLN A 98 9.01 -17.56 -9.95
N ILE A 99 9.44 -18.04 -8.79
CA ILE A 99 10.81 -17.95 -8.29
C ILE A 99 11.70 -18.63 -9.34
N GLY A 100 12.34 -17.84 -10.20
CA GLY A 100 13.15 -18.34 -11.32
C GLY A 100 13.68 -17.22 -12.21
N ASN A 101 12.87 -16.21 -12.50
CA ASN A 101 13.32 -15.01 -13.19
C ASN A 101 13.37 -13.85 -12.20
N LYS A 102 14.58 -13.53 -11.71
CA LYS A 102 14.85 -12.29 -10.98
C LYS A 102 14.63 -11.11 -11.92
N VAL A 103 13.39 -10.65 -12.04
CA VAL A 103 13.12 -9.28 -12.46
C VAL A 103 13.60 -8.41 -11.31
N PHE A 104 14.79 -7.84 -11.44
CA PHE A 104 15.27 -6.79 -10.55
C PHE A 104 14.37 -5.57 -10.75
N ILE A 105 13.23 -5.55 -10.06
CA ILE A 105 12.42 -4.34 -9.93
C ILE A 105 13.18 -3.49 -8.91
N ASN A 106 13.78 -2.39 -9.38
CA ASN A 106 14.46 -1.45 -8.51
C ASN A 106 13.43 -0.82 -7.57
N LYS A 107 13.40 -1.28 -6.31
CA LYS A 107 12.42 -0.84 -5.29
C LYS A 107 12.45 0.67 -5.04
N ASN A 108 13.58 1.32 -5.31
CA ASN A 108 13.76 2.77 -5.12
C ASN A 108 13.20 3.61 -6.27
N GLU A 109 12.86 2.99 -7.40
CA GLU A 109 12.34 3.68 -8.58
C GLU A 109 10.84 4.05 -8.43
N TYR A 110 10.13 3.38 -7.51
CA TYR A 110 8.68 3.48 -7.33
C TYR A 110 8.24 4.08 -6.00
N LEU A 111 9.19 4.47 -5.14
CA LEU A 111 8.93 5.08 -3.83
C LEU A 111 9.65 6.45 -3.77
N PRO A 112 9.05 7.52 -4.30
CA PRO A 112 9.71 8.83 -4.37
C PRO A 112 10.02 9.44 -2.99
N HIS A 113 9.34 8.98 -1.95
CA HIS A 113 9.53 9.37 -0.55
C HIS A 113 10.64 8.57 0.17
N LEU A 114 11.23 7.56 -0.48
CA LEU A 114 12.45 6.88 -0.02
C LEU A 114 13.72 7.48 -0.62
N LYS A 115 13.60 8.46 -1.53
CA LYS A 115 14.75 9.31 -1.86
C LYS A 115 15.09 10.07 -0.59
N VAL A 116 16.16 9.64 0.06
CA VAL A 116 16.83 10.38 1.13
C VAL A 116 16.94 11.82 0.65
N GLN A 117 16.23 12.73 1.31
CA GLN A 117 16.41 14.15 1.04
C GLN A 117 17.87 14.47 1.37
N GLU A 118 18.55 15.32 0.58
CA GLU A 118 19.91 15.73 0.91
C GLU A 118 19.93 16.23 2.36
N ASN A 119 20.64 15.52 3.25
CA ASN A 119 20.77 15.70 4.70
C ASN A 119 19.86 14.89 5.66
N GLU A 120 19.10 13.89 5.21
CA GLU A 120 18.46 12.94 6.14
C GLU A 120 19.36 11.74 6.50
N VAL A 121 19.52 11.48 7.80
CA VAL A 121 20.14 10.25 8.31
C VAL A 121 19.04 9.24 8.61
N VAL A 122 18.98 8.17 7.83
CA VAL A 122 18.05 7.05 8.08
C VAL A 122 18.68 6.14 9.13
N ILE A 123 18.17 6.19 10.36
CA ILE A 123 18.57 5.28 11.43
C ILE A 123 17.68 4.04 11.34
N PHE A 124 18.26 2.91 10.93
CA PHE A 124 17.62 1.61 11.10
C PHE A 124 17.90 1.13 12.53
N PRO A 125 16.93 0.56 13.24
CA PRO A 125 17.23 -0.14 14.48
C PRO A 125 18.22 -1.27 14.16
N ASN A 126 19.34 -1.32 14.86
CA ASN A 126 20.26 -2.46 14.80
C ASN A 126 19.50 -3.69 15.31
N GLU A 127 19.64 -4.83 14.64
CA GLU A 127 19.04 -6.10 15.07
C GLU A 127 19.72 -6.71 16.31
N ASP A 128 20.67 -6.01 16.93
CA ASP A 128 21.43 -6.47 18.10
C ASP A 128 21.35 -5.42 19.24
N GLU A 129 20.21 -5.33 19.91
CA GLU A 129 20.16 -4.97 21.33
C GLU A 129 19.75 -6.24 22.08
N GLU A 130 20.73 -7.12 22.29
CA GLU A 130 20.61 -8.19 23.29
C GLU A 130 20.31 -7.53 24.64
N GLU A 131 19.26 -8.04 25.27
CA GLU A 131 18.76 -7.68 26.58
C GLU A 131 19.89 -7.70 27.63
N GLU A 132 20.30 -6.55 28.14
CA GLU A 132 20.93 -6.48 29.46
C GLU A 132 19.82 -6.32 30.51
N GLU A 133 19.36 -7.45 31.05
CA GLU A 133 18.56 -7.51 32.27
C GLU A 133 19.35 -6.89 33.45
N ILE A 134 18.73 -5.98 34.21
CA ILE A 134 19.19 -5.52 35.54
C ILE A 134 18.31 -6.16 36.61
#